data_AF-A0A540WXV7-F1
#
_entry.id   AF-A0A540WXV7-F1
#
_cell.length_a   1.000
_cell.length_b   1.000
_cell.length_c   1.000
_cell.angle_alpha   90.00
_cell.angle_beta   90.00
_cell.angle_gamma   90.00
#
_symmetry.space_group_name_H-M   'P 1'
#
loop_
_entity.id
_entity.type
_entity.pdbx_description
1 polymer ?
#
loop_
_entity_poly.entity_id
_entity_poly.type
_entity_poly.pdbx_seq_one_letter_code
_entity_poly.pdbx_strand_id
1 'polypeptide(L)'
;MPLPVLLLSRRRRSQRGQAIVLGSLSFLVLALMVTLSFNLSHALRQKMSLQQHGDAMSFSMGVLEARALNYYAVTNRAIAGSYVAMNSLHAYMATASITGEMLRAGQENFNQIVITETARCVACRGTCPCCKHLIEAGKIAAEFGKKGRLYDRDVRGLEGNFRAAMTGLDLMVDNIHTSQRGVHEKTVQAVKDGSSHGLSQLKTDTAPNVSDLSSGVGALNANEFNCAVDGMQCQGSVANSAPEARARVMTEIGNASRSGWPANRNGSGMPPKQLHPLFLKEFMDIPGNKGTYSVLGHKGSSKTVQNRNKIYESGQSSGNQGSTVAATESGMLSQVSWEDAIPPLPADYEAFIWSASGGGGHTVSGQQHKGQHRFEGTNAKALTACAGSGNCFMKYRANPDQGRDWGQPRVYSYYTMKLNVGDPKKAPWELNNSRRVKFEHGAQGSGDLTLAAGEGMSLSKSLVYYHRFKQGGWSEPPNLFAPYWRVKLHPFTPQEAKKVLEDAGNSDAATIAEAPEVSL
;
A
#
# COMPACT_ATOMS: atom_id res chain seq x y z
N MET A 1 -23.60 125.13 13.97
CA MET A 1 -22.69 124.43 14.91
C MET A 1 -23.08 122.96 14.93
N PRO A 2 -22.24 122.04 14.42
CA PRO A 2 -22.58 120.62 14.32
C PRO A 2 -22.07 119.80 15.52
N LEU A 3 -22.84 118.77 15.91
CA LEU A 3 -22.50 117.75 16.91
C LEU A 3 -21.78 116.55 16.25
N PRO A 4 -20.82 115.89 16.92
CA PRO A 4 -20.06 114.77 16.36
C PRO A 4 -20.71 113.40 16.64
N VAL A 5 -20.60 112.50 15.67
CA VAL A 5 -20.99 111.08 15.79
C VAL A 5 -19.80 110.28 16.33
N LEU A 6 -20.00 109.61 17.48
CA LEU A 6 -19.05 108.71 18.14
C LEU A 6 -18.99 107.35 17.41
N LEU A 7 -17.81 107.00 16.90
CA LEU A 7 -17.46 105.65 16.42
C LEU A 7 -17.22 104.72 17.62
N LEU A 8 -18.07 103.70 17.78
CA LEU A 8 -17.89 102.60 18.72
C LEU A 8 -16.77 101.67 18.24
N SER A 9 -15.61 101.71 18.89
CA SER A 9 -14.56 100.69 18.72
C SER A 9 -14.97 99.38 19.42
N ARG A 10 -15.04 98.29 18.64
CA ARG A 10 -15.32 96.94 19.15
C ARG A 10 -14.03 96.36 19.70
N ARG A 11 -13.84 96.36 21.03
CA ARG A 11 -12.72 95.68 21.70
C ARG A 11 -12.72 94.19 21.30
N ARG A 12 -11.73 93.77 20.50
CA ARG A 12 -11.42 92.34 20.31
C ARG A 12 -11.00 91.77 21.66
N ARG A 13 -11.82 90.90 22.24
CA ARG A 13 -11.41 90.02 23.33
C ARG A 13 -10.24 89.16 22.82
N SER A 14 -9.08 89.31 23.45
CA SER A 14 -7.96 88.38 23.34
C SER A 14 -8.48 86.98 23.71
N GLN A 15 -8.61 86.10 22.72
CA GLN A 15 -8.80 84.68 23.00
C GLN A 15 -7.46 84.12 23.45
N ARG A 16 -7.40 83.75 24.73
CA ARG A 16 -6.24 83.12 25.37
C ARG A 16 -5.96 81.76 24.72
N GLY A 17 -4.69 81.40 24.58
CA GLY A 17 -4.16 80.21 23.87
C GLY A 17 -4.59 78.82 24.38
N GLN A 18 -5.72 78.70 25.09
CA GLN A 18 -6.30 77.43 25.53
C GLN A 18 -6.71 76.53 24.36
N ALA A 19 -7.09 77.09 23.21
CA ALA A 19 -7.45 76.30 22.03
C ALA A 19 -6.25 75.54 21.42
N ILE A 20 -5.03 76.11 21.49
CA ILE A 20 -3.80 75.44 21.02
C ILE A 20 -3.42 74.30 21.96
N VAL A 21 -3.60 74.47 23.27
CA VAL A 21 -3.33 73.41 24.26
C VAL A 21 -4.32 72.26 24.12
N LEU A 22 -5.61 72.55 23.96
CA LEU A 22 -6.63 71.52 23.71
C LEU A 22 -6.45 70.84 22.35
N GLY A 23 -6.09 71.59 21.30
CA GLY A 23 -5.79 71.04 19.98
C GLY A 23 -4.56 70.12 20.01
N SER A 24 -3.45 70.55 20.62
CA SER A 24 -2.24 69.73 20.75
C SER A 24 -2.46 68.47 21.60
N LEU A 25 -3.21 68.56 22.70
CA LEU A 25 -3.63 67.39 23.48
C LEU A 25 -4.51 66.43 22.67
N SER A 26 -5.44 66.96 21.88
CA SER A 26 -6.31 66.12 21.03
C SER A 26 -5.52 65.42 19.92
N PHE A 27 -4.58 66.11 19.28
CA PHE A 27 -3.67 65.52 18.29
C PHE A 27 -2.74 64.47 18.92
N LEU A 28 -2.23 64.71 20.13
CA LEU A 28 -1.43 63.74 20.87
C LEU A 28 -2.22 62.45 21.15
N VAL A 29 -3.46 62.59 21.64
CA VAL A 29 -4.34 61.44 21.90
C VAL A 29 -4.64 60.68 20.62
N LEU A 30 -4.95 61.39 19.52
CA LEU A 30 -5.22 60.77 18.23
C LEU A 30 -3.98 60.02 17.69
N ALA A 31 -2.80 60.62 17.80
CA ALA A 31 -1.54 59.97 17.42
C ALA A 31 -1.30 58.69 18.22
N LEU A 32 -1.49 58.73 19.55
CA LEU A 32 -1.36 57.56 20.42
C LEU A 32 -2.37 56.46 20.03
N MET A 33 -3.64 56.82 19.78
CA MET A 33 -4.67 55.87 19.37
C MET A 33 -4.34 55.19 18.04
N VAL A 34 -3.80 55.92 17.07
CA VAL A 34 -3.36 55.37 15.78
C VAL A 34 -2.17 54.43 15.96
N THR A 35 -1.16 54.81 16.75
CA THR A 35 0.01 53.96 17.01
C THR A 35 -0.38 52.66 17.75
N LEU A 36 -1.29 52.75 18.72
CA LEU A 36 -1.86 51.59 19.41
C LEU A 36 -2.61 50.67 18.44
N SER A 37 -3.46 51.24 17.60
CA SER A 37 -4.23 50.49 16.59
C SER A 37 -3.33 49.78 15.59
N PHE A 38 -2.25 50.43 15.16
CA PHE A 38 -1.27 49.86 14.24
C PHE A 38 -0.47 48.71 14.88
N ASN A 39 -0.04 48.88 16.14
CA ASN A 39 0.62 47.81 16.92
C ASN A 39 -0.26 46.57 17.03
N LEU A 40 -1.53 46.76 17.40
CA LEU A 40 -2.48 45.66 17.50
C LEU A 40 -2.71 45.00 16.15
N SER A 41 -2.90 45.79 15.09
CA SER A 41 -3.09 45.28 13.72
C SER A 41 -1.89 44.46 13.25
N HIS A 42 -0.68 44.91 13.52
CA HIS A 42 0.54 44.17 13.21
C HIS A 42 0.61 42.84 14.00
N ALA A 43 0.36 42.88 15.31
CA ALA A 43 0.36 41.68 16.15
C ALA A 43 -0.71 40.66 15.71
N LEU A 44 -1.91 41.12 15.35
CA LEU A 44 -2.98 40.28 14.81
C LEU A 44 -2.59 39.66 13.46
N ARG A 45 -1.96 40.42 12.57
CA ARG A 45 -1.46 39.91 11.29
C ARG A 45 -0.40 38.83 11.48
N GLN A 46 0.55 39.06 12.40
CA GLN A 46 1.57 38.08 12.75
C GLN A 46 0.94 36.81 13.34
N LYS A 47 -0.05 36.95 14.24
CA LYS A 47 -0.79 35.81 14.80
C LYS A 47 -1.53 35.01 13.73
N MET A 48 -2.20 35.67 12.79
CA MET A 48 -2.91 35.02 11.68
C MET A 48 -1.94 34.26 10.77
N SER A 49 -0.81 34.89 10.42
CA SER A 49 0.26 34.28 9.62
C SER A 49 0.83 33.02 10.31
N LEU A 50 1.03 33.06 11.64
CA LEU A 50 1.47 31.91 12.43
C LEU A 50 0.46 30.75 12.41
N GLN A 51 -0.84 31.03 12.55
CA GLN A 51 -1.86 30.00 12.47
C GLN A 51 -1.98 29.41 11.06
N GLN A 52 -1.97 30.28 10.04
CA GLN A 52 -1.97 29.85 8.63
C GLN A 52 -0.75 28.97 8.31
N HIS A 53 0.43 29.31 8.86
CA HIS A 53 1.62 28.47 8.74
C HIS A 53 1.42 27.10 9.39
N GLY A 54 0.89 27.06 10.63
CA GLY A 54 0.56 25.81 11.33
C GLY A 54 -0.39 24.92 10.53
N ASP A 55 -1.51 25.49 10.08
CA ASP A 55 -2.52 24.74 9.30
C ASP A 55 -1.93 24.23 7.97
N ALA A 56 -1.19 25.08 7.25
CA ALA A 56 -0.54 24.70 5.99
C ALA A 56 0.52 23.61 6.21
N MET A 57 1.29 23.68 7.29
CA MET A 57 2.31 22.70 7.64
C MET A 57 1.70 21.34 8.00
N SER A 58 0.74 21.32 8.92
CA SER A 58 0.02 20.10 9.31
C SER A 58 -0.63 19.44 8.09
N PHE A 59 -1.31 20.23 7.25
CA PHE A 59 -1.95 19.72 6.04
C PHE A 59 -0.93 19.17 5.04
N SER A 60 0.17 19.89 4.80
CA SER A 60 1.20 19.48 3.83
C SER A 60 1.96 18.22 4.27
N MET A 61 2.29 18.12 5.55
CA MET A 61 2.84 16.89 6.13
C MET A 61 1.84 15.73 5.97
N GLY A 62 0.56 15.95 6.24
CA GLY A 62 -0.49 14.97 5.98
C GLY A 62 -0.58 14.57 4.50
N VAL A 63 -0.42 15.51 3.55
CA VAL A 63 -0.42 15.20 2.12
C VAL A 63 0.73 14.27 1.75
N LEU A 64 1.91 14.43 2.36
CA LEU A 64 3.02 13.49 2.17
C LEU A 64 2.67 12.09 2.69
N GLU A 65 2.04 11.98 3.87
CA GLU A 65 1.56 10.70 4.39
C GLU A 65 0.50 10.06 3.48
N ALA A 66 -0.52 10.81 3.06
CA ALA A 66 -1.56 10.32 2.16
C ALA A 66 -0.98 9.82 0.83
N ARG A 67 -0.01 10.53 0.27
CA ARG A 67 0.71 10.10 -0.94
C ARG A 67 1.51 8.82 -0.71
N ALA A 68 2.16 8.68 0.44
CA ALA A 68 2.87 7.46 0.80
C ALA A 68 1.91 6.26 0.94
N LEU A 69 0.78 6.42 1.64
CA LEU A 69 -0.24 5.37 1.78
C LEU A 69 -0.86 4.98 0.42
N ASN A 70 -1.12 5.96 -0.45
CA ASN A 70 -1.57 5.69 -1.82
C ASN A 70 -0.50 4.99 -2.66
N TYR A 71 0.78 5.34 -2.50
CA TYR A 71 1.89 4.66 -3.14
C TYR A 71 1.95 3.19 -2.69
N TYR A 72 1.82 2.91 -1.39
CA TYR A 72 1.73 1.54 -0.86
C TYR A 72 0.54 0.80 -1.47
N ALA A 73 -0.61 1.44 -1.61
CA ALA A 73 -1.78 0.83 -2.22
C ALA A 73 -1.57 0.39 -3.67
N VAL A 74 -0.98 1.26 -4.50
CA VAL A 74 -0.70 0.94 -5.91
C VAL A 74 0.40 -0.12 -6.02
N THR A 75 1.46 -0.01 -5.22
CA THR A 75 2.58 -0.95 -5.25
C THR A 75 2.21 -2.34 -4.69
N ASN A 76 1.33 -2.42 -3.69
CA ASN A 76 0.78 -3.70 -3.24
C ASN A 76 -0.03 -4.41 -4.32
N ARG A 77 -0.76 -3.67 -5.18
CA ARG A 77 -1.41 -4.26 -6.35
C ARG A 77 -0.40 -4.76 -7.38
N ALA A 78 0.72 -4.06 -7.55
CA ALA A 78 1.79 -4.53 -8.42
C ALA A 78 2.42 -5.82 -7.87
N ILE A 79 2.66 -5.91 -6.56
CA ILE A 79 3.11 -7.14 -5.89
C ILE A 79 2.10 -8.28 -6.10
N ALA A 80 0.81 -8.04 -5.88
CA ALA A 80 -0.23 -9.03 -6.14
C ALA A 80 -0.24 -9.47 -7.62
N GLY A 81 -0.03 -8.53 -8.55
CA GLY A 81 0.12 -8.77 -9.97
C GLY A 81 1.32 -9.67 -10.29
N SER A 82 2.45 -9.50 -9.61
CA SER A 82 3.62 -10.39 -9.74
C SER A 82 3.27 -11.83 -9.33
N TYR A 83 2.53 -12.04 -8.23
CA TYR A 83 2.07 -13.38 -7.86
C TYR A 83 1.07 -13.96 -8.85
N VAL A 84 0.18 -13.14 -9.43
CA VAL A 84 -0.70 -13.58 -10.52
C VAL A 84 0.11 -14.01 -11.76
N ALA A 85 1.17 -13.29 -12.10
CA ALA A 85 2.07 -13.64 -13.18
C ALA A 85 2.82 -14.95 -12.88
N MET A 86 3.35 -15.13 -11.67
CA MET A 86 3.98 -16.40 -11.25
C MET A 86 3.01 -17.58 -11.34
N ASN A 87 1.77 -17.41 -10.88
CA ASN A 87 0.72 -18.42 -11.01
C ASN A 87 0.43 -18.74 -12.48
N SER A 88 0.40 -17.72 -13.35
CA SER A 88 0.17 -17.91 -14.79
C SER A 88 1.32 -18.67 -15.46
N LEU A 89 2.58 -18.35 -15.12
CA LEU A 89 3.75 -19.08 -15.61
C LEU A 89 3.72 -20.55 -15.21
N HIS A 90 3.36 -20.85 -13.96
CA HIS A 90 3.21 -22.24 -13.50
C HIS A 90 2.07 -22.96 -14.22
N ALA A 91 0.96 -22.27 -14.50
CA ALA A 91 -0.12 -22.84 -15.31
C ALA A 91 0.38 -23.24 -16.70
N TYR A 92 1.08 -22.34 -17.40
CA TYR A 92 1.65 -22.64 -18.72
C TYR A 92 2.64 -23.80 -18.68
N MET A 93 3.53 -23.85 -17.69
CA MET A 93 4.47 -24.97 -17.58
C MET A 93 3.77 -26.29 -17.27
N ALA A 94 2.70 -26.28 -16.45
CA ALA A 94 1.95 -27.50 -16.14
C ALA A 94 1.21 -28.00 -17.39
N THR A 95 0.57 -27.09 -18.12
CA THR A 95 -0.08 -27.39 -19.40
C THR A 95 0.91 -27.86 -20.47
N ALA A 96 2.14 -27.34 -20.50
CA ALA A 96 3.16 -27.84 -21.42
C ALA A 96 3.64 -29.24 -21.01
N SER A 97 3.87 -29.46 -19.71
CA SER A 97 4.38 -30.72 -19.16
C SER A 97 3.38 -31.88 -19.32
N ILE A 98 2.07 -31.61 -19.29
CA ILE A 98 1.04 -32.64 -19.43
C ILE A 98 1.08 -33.35 -20.80
N THR A 99 1.60 -32.70 -21.84
CA THR A 99 1.66 -33.27 -23.19
C THR A 99 2.50 -34.56 -23.24
N GLY A 100 3.64 -34.58 -22.55
CA GLY A 100 4.48 -35.78 -22.41
C GLY A 100 3.81 -36.87 -21.59
N GLU A 101 3.09 -36.51 -20.52
CA GLU A 101 2.36 -37.46 -19.66
C GLU A 101 1.14 -38.06 -20.38
N MET A 102 0.42 -37.29 -21.19
CA MET A 102 -0.65 -37.82 -22.04
C MET A 102 -0.12 -38.85 -23.04
N LEU A 103 1.04 -38.57 -23.67
CA LEU A 103 1.70 -39.53 -24.57
C LEU A 103 2.13 -40.80 -23.83
N ARG A 104 2.57 -40.70 -22.57
CA ARG A 104 2.86 -41.88 -21.72
C ARG A 104 1.62 -42.65 -21.34
N ALA A 105 0.50 -41.99 -21.02
CA ALA A 105 -0.77 -42.68 -20.80
C ALA A 105 -1.24 -43.40 -22.08
N GLY A 106 -0.99 -42.83 -23.26
CA GLY A 106 -1.19 -43.50 -24.54
C GLY A 106 -0.31 -44.74 -24.69
N GLN A 107 0.99 -44.61 -24.40
CA GLN A 107 1.93 -45.74 -24.36
C GLN A 107 1.46 -46.85 -23.41
N GLU A 108 0.96 -46.51 -22.23
CA GLU A 108 0.48 -47.46 -21.23
C GLU A 108 -0.76 -48.23 -21.71
N ASN A 109 -1.72 -47.53 -22.31
CA ASN A 109 -2.88 -48.18 -22.94
C ASN A 109 -2.46 -49.19 -24.01
N PHE A 110 -1.50 -48.83 -24.87
CA PHE A 110 -0.99 -49.76 -25.89
C PHE A 110 -0.12 -50.89 -25.31
N ASN A 111 0.60 -50.66 -24.20
CA ASN A 111 1.30 -51.73 -23.48
C ASN A 111 0.31 -52.75 -22.89
N GLN A 112 -0.83 -52.30 -22.36
CA GLN A 112 -1.89 -53.20 -21.92
C GLN A 112 -2.47 -54.02 -23.08
N ILE A 113 -2.66 -53.40 -24.25
CA ILE A 113 -3.08 -54.10 -25.48
C ILE A 113 -2.02 -55.15 -25.91
N VAL A 114 -0.74 -54.81 -25.84
CA VAL A 114 0.37 -55.75 -26.10
C VAL A 114 0.25 -56.97 -25.18
N ILE A 115 -0.07 -56.79 -23.89
CA ILE A 115 -0.24 -57.88 -22.93
C ILE A 115 -1.44 -58.77 -23.32
N THR A 116 -2.59 -58.17 -23.63
CA THR A 116 -3.80 -58.93 -24.00
C THR A 116 -3.65 -59.67 -25.33
N GLU A 117 -3.04 -59.03 -26.34
CA GLU A 117 -2.75 -59.65 -27.63
C GLU A 117 -1.65 -60.73 -27.54
N THR A 118 -0.68 -60.58 -26.62
CA THR A 118 0.30 -61.65 -26.33
C THR A 118 -0.40 -62.90 -25.81
N ALA A 119 -1.31 -62.75 -24.84
CA ALA A 119 -2.07 -63.87 -24.28
C ALA A 119 -2.90 -64.59 -25.37
N ARG A 120 -3.53 -63.83 -26.27
CA ARG A 120 -4.27 -64.35 -27.42
C ARG A 120 -3.38 -65.06 -28.44
N CYS A 121 -2.23 -64.46 -28.79
CA CYS A 121 -1.26 -65.04 -29.72
C CYS A 121 -0.70 -66.38 -29.20
N VAL A 122 -0.40 -66.48 -27.91
CA VAL A 122 0.01 -67.73 -27.27
C VAL A 122 -1.12 -68.76 -27.28
N ALA A 123 -2.35 -68.35 -26.93
CA ALA A 123 -3.52 -69.23 -26.92
C ALA A 123 -3.82 -69.83 -28.30
N CYS A 124 -3.60 -69.07 -29.37
CA CYS A 124 -3.78 -69.51 -30.75
C CYS A 124 -2.52 -70.06 -31.41
N ARG A 125 -1.47 -70.40 -30.64
CA ARG A 125 -0.21 -71.02 -31.14
C ARG A 125 0.43 -70.28 -32.32
N GLY A 126 0.29 -68.96 -32.39
CA GLY A 126 0.91 -68.16 -33.45
C GLY A 126 0.16 -68.11 -34.79
N THR A 127 -1.02 -68.73 -34.92
CA THR A 127 -1.72 -68.85 -36.22
C THR A 127 -2.81 -67.80 -36.44
N CYS A 128 -3.07 -66.87 -35.50
CA CYS A 128 -4.05 -65.79 -35.67
C CYS A 128 -3.44 -64.41 -36.01
N PRO A 129 -4.25 -63.50 -36.62
CA PRO A 129 -3.87 -62.10 -36.84
C PRO A 129 -3.42 -61.33 -35.59
N CYS A 130 -3.86 -61.78 -34.41
CA CYS A 130 -3.46 -61.31 -33.08
C CYS A 130 -1.93 -61.12 -32.89
N CYS A 131 -1.10 -61.98 -33.50
CA CYS A 131 0.36 -61.88 -33.39
C CYS A 131 0.93 -60.71 -34.20
N LYS A 132 0.23 -60.29 -35.27
CA LYS A 132 0.53 -59.07 -36.00
C LYS A 132 0.09 -57.83 -35.20
N HIS A 133 -1.07 -57.91 -34.56
CA HIS A 133 -1.57 -56.86 -33.68
C HIS A 133 -0.63 -56.61 -32.50
N LEU A 134 -0.06 -57.66 -31.90
CA LEU A 134 1.00 -57.54 -30.90
C LEU A 134 2.18 -56.66 -31.37
N ILE A 135 2.71 -56.94 -32.56
CA ILE A 135 3.86 -56.20 -33.11
C ILE A 135 3.48 -54.76 -33.46
N GLU A 136 2.28 -54.55 -34.02
CA GLU A 136 1.78 -53.21 -34.36
C GLU A 136 1.53 -52.36 -33.09
N ALA A 137 0.86 -52.92 -32.07
CA ALA A 137 0.62 -52.25 -30.79
C ALA A 137 1.94 -51.90 -30.09
N GLY A 138 2.93 -52.80 -30.11
CA GLY A 138 4.26 -52.54 -29.55
C GLY A 138 5.00 -51.41 -30.28
N LYS A 139 4.87 -51.31 -31.61
CA LYS A 139 5.42 -50.19 -32.39
C LYS A 139 4.74 -48.86 -32.03
N ILE A 140 3.41 -48.87 -31.91
CA ILE A 140 2.64 -47.67 -31.51
C ILE A 140 3.04 -47.23 -30.10
N ALA A 141 3.11 -48.15 -29.12
CA ALA A 141 3.57 -47.86 -27.77
C ALA A 141 4.98 -47.23 -27.77
N ALA A 142 5.91 -47.78 -28.55
CA ALA A 142 7.26 -47.24 -28.68
C ALA A 142 7.28 -45.84 -29.32
N GLU A 143 6.40 -45.58 -30.30
CA GLU A 143 6.25 -44.26 -30.93
C GLU A 143 5.70 -43.22 -29.94
N PHE A 144 4.64 -43.56 -29.19
CA PHE A 144 4.11 -42.72 -28.11
C PHE A 144 5.19 -42.37 -27.09
N GLY A 145 5.96 -43.37 -26.63
CA GLY A 145 7.07 -43.15 -25.71
C GLY A 145 8.19 -42.28 -26.29
N LYS A 146 8.50 -42.43 -27.58
CA LYS A 146 9.49 -41.58 -28.28
C LYS A 146 9.01 -40.14 -28.40
N LYS A 147 7.77 -39.92 -28.83
CA LYS A 147 7.14 -38.59 -28.91
C LYS A 147 7.08 -37.96 -27.52
N GLY A 148 6.69 -38.70 -26.48
CA GLY A 148 6.68 -38.21 -25.10
C GLY A 148 8.03 -37.67 -24.67
N ARG A 149 9.13 -38.38 -24.98
CA ARG A 149 10.50 -37.89 -24.71
C ARG A 149 10.89 -36.64 -25.52
N LEU A 150 10.34 -36.46 -26.72
CA LEU A 150 10.59 -35.25 -27.53
C LEU A 150 9.89 -34.03 -26.91
N TYR A 151 8.60 -34.16 -26.59
CA TYR A 151 7.85 -33.11 -25.89
C TYR A 151 8.50 -32.77 -24.56
N ASP A 152 8.96 -33.77 -23.79
CA ASP A 152 9.69 -33.51 -22.56
C ASP A 152 10.97 -32.70 -22.75
N ARG A 153 11.74 -33.01 -23.80
CA ARG A 153 12.97 -32.28 -24.13
C ARG A 153 12.65 -30.84 -24.47
N ASP A 154 11.57 -30.61 -25.20
CA ASP A 154 11.16 -29.27 -25.63
C ASP A 154 10.65 -28.45 -24.44
N VAL A 155 9.85 -29.06 -23.54
CA VAL A 155 9.44 -28.45 -22.25
C VAL A 155 10.65 -28.13 -21.37
N ARG A 156 11.61 -29.05 -21.26
CA ARG A 156 12.87 -28.82 -20.53
C ARG A 156 13.68 -27.67 -21.16
N GLY A 157 13.55 -27.42 -22.46
CA GLY A 157 14.13 -26.26 -23.14
C GLY A 157 13.57 -24.92 -22.64
N LEU A 158 12.32 -24.90 -22.17
CA LEU A 158 11.66 -23.71 -21.63
C LEU A 158 12.06 -23.39 -20.19
N GLU A 159 12.60 -24.37 -19.45
CA GLU A 159 12.91 -24.26 -18.02
C GLU A 159 13.85 -23.08 -17.69
N GLY A 160 14.81 -22.80 -18.58
CA GLY A 160 15.71 -21.66 -18.41
C GLY A 160 14.97 -20.31 -18.40
N ASN A 161 14.03 -20.14 -19.33
CA ASN A 161 13.20 -18.95 -19.44
C ASN A 161 12.19 -18.86 -18.30
N PHE A 162 11.58 -19.99 -17.93
CA PHE A 162 10.67 -20.08 -16.78
C PHE A 162 11.36 -19.67 -15.48
N ARG A 163 12.56 -20.21 -15.22
CA ARG A 163 13.37 -19.84 -14.05
C ARG A 163 13.74 -18.36 -14.06
N ALA A 164 14.18 -17.82 -15.20
CA ALA A 164 14.53 -16.41 -15.32
C ALA A 164 13.32 -15.50 -15.04
N ALA A 165 12.14 -15.85 -15.57
CA ALA A 165 10.91 -15.12 -15.32
C ALA A 165 10.47 -15.19 -13.85
N MET A 166 10.55 -16.37 -13.23
CA MET A 166 10.27 -16.54 -11.80
C MET A 166 11.20 -15.69 -10.93
N THR A 167 12.52 -15.77 -11.14
CA THR A 167 13.50 -14.96 -10.41
C THR A 167 13.30 -13.47 -10.65
N GLY A 168 12.98 -13.06 -11.88
CA GLY A 168 12.70 -11.65 -12.20
C GLY A 168 11.46 -11.11 -11.49
N LEU A 169 10.39 -11.90 -11.41
CA LEU A 169 9.17 -11.52 -10.68
C LEU A 169 9.40 -11.46 -9.16
N ASP A 170 10.20 -12.37 -8.62
CA ASP A 170 10.58 -12.39 -7.20
C ASP A 170 11.40 -11.14 -6.85
N LEU A 171 12.44 -10.85 -7.63
CA LEU A 171 13.23 -9.61 -7.54
C LEU A 171 12.38 -8.35 -7.69
N MET A 172 11.35 -8.38 -8.56
CA MET A 172 10.44 -7.25 -8.73
C MET A 172 9.65 -6.98 -7.44
N VAL A 173 9.16 -8.01 -6.75
CA VAL A 173 8.47 -7.86 -5.47
C VAL A 173 9.41 -7.24 -4.42
N ASP A 174 10.64 -7.76 -4.31
CA ASP A 174 11.64 -7.23 -3.37
C ASP A 174 12.01 -5.78 -3.64
N ASN A 175 12.19 -5.41 -4.92
CA ASN A 175 12.49 -4.03 -5.33
C ASN A 175 11.32 -3.08 -5.03
N ILE A 176 10.09 -3.53 -5.28
CA ILE A 176 8.90 -2.74 -4.95
C ILE A 176 8.82 -2.53 -3.43
N HIS A 177 9.03 -3.56 -2.63
CA HIS A 177 9.02 -3.43 -1.18
C HIS A 177 10.14 -2.52 -0.67
N THR A 178 11.34 -2.65 -1.20
CA THR A 178 12.47 -1.76 -0.88
C THR A 178 12.13 -0.30 -1.19
N SER A 179 11.43 -0.05 -2.30
CA SER A 179 10.91 1.28 -2.63
C SER A 179 9.83 1.75 -1.65
N GLN A 180 8.89 0.89 -1.24
CA GLN A 180 7.90 1.22 -0.20
C GLN A 180 8.57 1.64 1.10
N ARG A 181 9.60 0.91 1.54
CA ARG A 181 10.40 1.25 2.72
C ARG A 181 11.10 2.60 2.57
N GLY A 182 11.73 2.86 1.43
CA GLY A 182 12.38 4.15 1.17
C GLY A 182 11.40 5.33 1.18
N VAL A 183 10.18 5.14 0.66
CA VAL A 183 9.10 6.15 0.77
C VAL A 183 8.68 6.32 2.24
N HIS A 184 8.54 5.23 2.99
CA HIS A 184 8.18 5.26 4.42
C HIS A 184 9.20 6.05 5.25
N GLU A 185 10.49 5.71 5.13
CA GLU A 185 11.58 6.36 5.86
C GLU A 185 11.64 7.86 5.55
N LYS A 186 11.49 8.26 4.28
CA LYS A 186 11.46 9.66 3.85
C LYS A 186 10.25 10.42 4.40
N THR A 187 9.06 9.80 4.39
CA THR A 187 7.85 10.40 4.95
C THR A 187 7.97 10.56 6.47
N VAL A 188 8.45 9.53 7.18
CA VAL A 188 8.73 9.61 8.63
C VAL A 188 9.66 10.77 8.94
N GLN A 189 10.75 10.91 8.16
CA GLN A 189 11.68 12.01 8.35
C GLN A 189 11.02 13.38 8.11
N ALA A 190 10.23 13.51 7.04
CA ALA A 190 9.53 14.76 6.70
C ALA A 190 8.55 15.21 7.79
N VAL A 191 7.77 14.29 8.35
CA VAL A 191 6.79 14.63 9.40
C VAL A 191 7.44 14.82 10.77
N LYS A 192 8.67 14.30 10.93
CA LYS A 192 9.48 14.47 12.14
C LYS A 192 10.20 15.80 12.19
N ASP A 193 10.73 16.29 11.07
CA ASP A 193 11.48 17.55 11.02
C ASP A 193 10.67 18.75 10.52
N GLY A 194 9.52 18.52 9.86
CA GLY A 194 8.68 19.59 9.31
C GLY A 194 9.42 20.50 8.30
N SER A 195 10.51 20.04 7.69
CA SER A 195 11.36 20.90 6.85
C SER A 195 11.89 20.19 5.61
N SER A 196 12.00 18.87 5.65
CA SER A 196 12.40 18.05 4.51
C SER A 196 11.38 18.04 3.38
N HIS A 197 11.81 17.60 2.20
CA HIS A 197 10.96 17.37 1.02
C HIS A 197 10.13 18.60 0.57
N GLY A 198 10.69 19.80 0.76
CA GLY A 198 10.09 21.07 0.34
C GLY A 198 9.24 21.76 1.41
N LEU A 199 9.04 21.15 2.58
CA LEU A 199 8.25 21.75 3.67
C LEU A 199 8.88 23.05 4.18
N SER A 200 10.21 23.19 4.15
CA SER A 200 10.90 24.43 4.56
C SER A 200 10.52 25.65 3.72
N GLN A 201 9.99 25.48 2.51
CA GLN A 201 9.53 26.60 1.67
C GLN A 201 8.26 27.26 2.26
N LEU A 202 7.44 26.51 2.99
CA LEU A 202 6.25 27.06 3.63
C LEU A 202 6.61 28.15 4.66
N LYS A 203 7.77 28.02 5.31
CA LYS A 203 8.29 29.02 6.25
C LYS A 203 8.55 30.35 5.57
N THR A 204 9.15 30.35 4.38
CA THR A 204 9.43 31.59 3.63
C THR A 204 8.15 32.22 3.09
N ASP A 205 7.16 31.42 2.71
CA ASP A 205 5.95 31.90 2.05
C ASP A 205 4.89 32.44 3.02
N THR A 206 4.85 31.90 4.24
CA THR A 206 3.78 32.22 5.20
C THR A 206 4.28 32.99 6.43
N ALA A 207 5.35 32.54 7.08
CA ALA A 207 5.82 33.08 8.35
C ALA A 207 7.36 32.94 8.52
N PRO A 208 8.18 33.88 8.00
CA PRO A 208 9.64 33.71 7.97
C PRO A 208 10.32 33.60 9.34
N ASN A 209 9.71 34.20 10.37
CA ASN A 209 10.27 34.27 11.72
C ASN A 209 9.74 33.17 12.66
N VAL A 210 9.01 32.19 12.13
CA VAL A 210 8.47 31.08 12.92
C VAL A 210 9.57 30.14 13.40
N SER A 211 9.36 29.49 14.54
CA SER A 211 10.23 28.41 15.03
C SER A 211 10.28 27.25 14.03
N ASP A 212 11.18 26.30 14.25
CA ASP A 212 11.07 25.00 13.59
C ASP A 212 10.01 24.14 14.30
N LEU A 213 9.65 22.99 13.71
CA LEU A 213 8.69 22.08 14.30
C LEU A 213 9.22 21.56 15.63
N SER A 214 8.39 21.60 16.68
CA SER A 214 8.78 21.03 17.97
C SER A 214 9.16 19.56 17.84
N SER A 215 10.32 19.18 18.39
CA SER A 215 10.88 17.84 18.26
C SER A 215 9.99 16.75 18.86
N GLY A 216 9.27 17.05 19.95
CA GLY A 216 8.29 16.12 20.54
C GLY A 216 7.07 15.92 19.64
N VAL A 217 6.57 16.99 19.01
CA VAL A 217 5.49 16.91 18.02
C VAL A 217 5.92 16.16 16.76
N GLY A 218 7.15 16.38 16.30
CA GLY A 218 7.74 15.60 15.22
C GLY A 218 7.86 14.11 15.55
N ALA A 219 8.26 13.77 16.78
CA ALA A 219 8.30 12.39 17.25
C ALA A 219 6.91 11.75 17.33
N LEU A 220 5.88 12.51 17.75
CA LEU A 220 4.49 12.08 17.72
C LEU A 220 4.03 11.74 16.30
N ASN A 221 4.26 12.63 15.33
CA ASN A 221 3.89 12.41 13.93
C ASN A 221 4.55 11.14 13.37
N ALA A 222 5.85 10.98 13.60
CA ALA A 222 6.58 9.77 13.19
C ALA A 222 5.97 8.50 13.79
N ASN A 223 5.57 8.54 15.06
CA ASN A 223 4.91 7.42 15.73
C ASN A 223 3.52 7.13 15.13
N GLU A 224 2.69 8.15 14.89
CA GLU A 224 1.36 7.99 14.29
C GLU A 224 1.46 7.37 12.89
N PHE A 225 2.37 7.84 12.04
CA PHE A 225 2.58 7.26 10.71
C PHE A 225 3.09 5.81 10.76
N ASN A 226 4.01 5.50 11.68
CA ASN A 226 4.42 4.11 11.92
C ASN A 226 3.26 3.23 12.40
N CYS A 227 2.37 3.77 13.24
CA CYS A 227 1.19 3.04 13.71
C CYS A 227 0.18 2.71 12.61
N ALA A 228 0.16 3.43 11.50
CA ALA A 228 -0.73 3.13 10.36
C ALA A 228 -0.30 1.87 9.58
N VAL A 229 0.97 1.44 9.71
CA VAL A 229 1.53 0.30 8.99
C VAL A 229 1.75 -0.89 9.92
N ASP A 230 1.13 -2.02 9.60
CA ASP A 230 1.22 -3.26 10.36
C ASP A 230 2.59 -3.91 10.15
N GLY A 231 3.32 -4.17 11.24
CA GLY A 231 4.70 -4.66 11.24
C GLY A 231 5.74 -3.62 11.63
N MET A 232 5.37 -2.34 11.66
CA MET A 232 6.24 -1.26 12.19
C MET A 232 6.18 -1.19 13.72
N GLN A 233 7.24 -0.72 14.35
CA GLN A 233 7.23 -0.46 15.79
C GLN A 233 6.57 0.90 16.05
N CYS A 234 5.61 0.93 16.98
CA CYS A 234 4.95 2.15 17.39
C CYS A 234 4.30 1.98 18.78
N GLN A 235 3.95 3.10 19.42
CA GLN A 235 3.30 3.16 20.73
C GLN A 235 1.86 3.67 20.61
N GLY A 236 0.97 3.20 21.50
CA GLY A 236 -0.42 3.69 21.56
C GLY A 236 -1.35 3.15 20.47
N SER A 237 -1.04 1.98 19.91
CA SER A 237 -1.90 1.28 18.94
C SER A 237 -1.98 -0.22 19.27
N VAL A 238 -2.80 -0.94 18.51
CA VAL A 238 -2.89 -2.40 18.61
C VAL A 238 -1.56 -3.08 18.24
N ALA A 239 -1.37 -4.29 18.78
CA ALA A 239 -0.22 -5.12 18.47
C ALA A 239 -0.13 -5.43 16.97
N ASN A 240 1.11 -5.59 16.49
CA ASN A 240 1.36 -6.04 15.13
C ASN A 240 0.72 -7.41 14.90
N SER A 241 0.12 -7.62 13.72
CA SER A 241 -0.36 -8.96 13.40
C SER A 241 0.81 -9.93 13.21
N ALA A 242 0.53 -11.23 13.36
CA ALA A 242 1.54 -12.26 13.11
C ALA A 242 1.98 -12.22 11.63
N PRO A 243 3.27 -12.47 11.30
CA PRO A 243 3.76 -12.52 9.92
C PRO A 243 2.89 -13.38 9.00
N GLU A 244 2.40 -14.51 9.50
CA GLU A 244 1.55 -15.48 8.80
C GLU A 244 0.20 -14.85 8.40
N ALA A 245 -0.40 -14.07 9.30
CA ALA A 245 -1.65 -13.37 9.04
C ALA A 245 -1.47 -12.27 7.99
N ARG A 246 -0.29 -11.62 7.93
CA ARG A 246 0.04 -10.68 6.86
C ARG A 246 0.24 -11.39 5.53
N ALA A 247 1.05 -12.46 5.50
CA ALA A 247 1.28 -13.28 4.31
C ALA A 247 -0.03 -13.73 3.65
N ARG A 248 -0.97 -14.18 4.48
CA ARG A 248 -2.29 -14.62 4.05
C ARG A 248 -3.07 -13.54 3.30
N VAL A 249 -3.02 -12.28 3.72
CA VAL A 249 -3.75 -11.19 3.04
C VAL A 249 -3.30 -11.08 1.58
N MET A 250 -1.99 -11.04 1.35
CA MET A 250 -1.45 -10.93 -0.02
C MET A 250 -1.65 -12.21 -0.82
N THR A 251 -1.49 -13.38 -0.19
CA THR A 251 -1.76 -14.68 -0.82
C THR A 251 -3.20 -14.77 -1.33
N GLU A 252 -4.17 -14.40 -0.49
CA GLU A 252 -5.59 -14.47 -0.85
C GLU A 252 -5.94 -13.45 -1.93
N ILE A 253 -5.43 -12.22 -1.84
CA ILE A 253 -5.63 -11.19 -2.87
C ILE A 253 -5.02 -11.62 -4.20
N GLY A 254 -3.78 -12.11 -4.19
CA GLY A 254 -3.11 -12.61 -5.40
C GLY A 254 -3.88 -13.77 -6.03
N ASN A 255 -4.33 -14.73 -5.22
CA ASN A 255 -5.12 -15.86 -5.70
C ASN A 255 -6.52 -15.47 -6.22
N ALA A 256 -7.18 -14.50 -5.59
CA ALA A 256 -8.47 -13.99 -6.03
C ALA A 256 -8.36 -13.14 -7.31
N SER A 257 -7.21 -12.53 -7.54
CA SER A 257 -6.95 -11.65 -8.70
C SER A 257 -6.47 -12.39 -9.95
N ARG A 258 -6.31 -13.72 -9.89
CA ARG A 258 -5.90 -14.53 -11.05
C ARG A 258 -6.96 -14.48 -12.15
N SER A 259 -6.51 -14.51 -13.40
CA SER A 259 -7.42 -14.70 -14.53
C SER A 259 -8.08 -16.09 -14.50
N GLY A 260 -9.20 -16.22 -15.20
CA GLY A 260 -10.00 -17.46 -15.17
C GLY A 260 -9.21 -18.69 -15.61
N TRP A 261 -8.38 -18.56 -16.66
CA TRP A 261 -7.64 -19.69 -17.24
C TRP A 261 -6.57 -20.28 -16.30
N PRO A 262 -5.63 -19.51 -15.69
CA PRO A 262 -4.72 -20.07 -14.68
C PRO A 262 -5.46 -20.62 -13.44
N ALA A 263 -6.56 -19.98 -13.04
CA ALA A 263 -7.30 -20.37 -11.84
C ALA A 263 -8.05 -21.70 -11.99
N ASN A 264 -8.68 -21.93 -13.14
CA ASN A 264 -9.48 -23.11 -13.40
C ASN A 264 -9.40 -23.52 -14.89
N ARG A 265 -8.85 -24.70 -15.16
CA ARG A 265 -8.82 -25.32 -16.49
C ARG A 265 -9.70 -26.56 -16.59
N ASN A 266 -10.59 -26.75 -15.61
CA ASN A 266 -11.58 -27.81 -15.66
C ASN A 266 -12.60 -27.50 -16.76
N GLY A 267 -13.04 -28.53 -17.49
CA GLY A 267 -14.12 -28.37 -18.47
C GLY A 267 -13.72 -27.67 -19.76
N SER A 268 -12.43 -27.62 -20.08
CA SER A 268 -11.91 -27.11 -21.36
C SER A 268 -12.29 -27.94 -22.60
N GLY A 269 -13.17 -28.93 -22.45
CA GLY A 269 -13.53 -29.90 -23.47
C GLY A 269 -12.76 -31.21 -23.32
N MET A 270 -13.26 -32.25 -23.98
CA MET A 270 -12.60 -33.54 -24.12
C MET A 270 -12.46 -33.80 -25.63
N PRO A 271 -11.24 -33.73 -26.19
CA PRO A 271 -9.95 -33.46 -25.54
C PRO A 271 -9.79 -32.01 -25.03
N PRO A 272 -8.81 -31.73 -24.14
CA PRO A 272 -8.63 -30.41 -23.53
C PRO A 272 -8.26 -29.34 -24.58
N LYS A 273 -9.19 -28.42 -24.89
CA LYS A 273 -9.02 -27.44 -25.98
C LYS A 273 -7.93 -26.40 -25.73
N GLN A 274 -7.42 -26.29 -24.50
CA GLN A 274 -6.31 -25.40 -24.17
C GLN A 274 -4.96 -25.93 -24.63
N LEU A 275 -4.86 -27.22 -25.01
CA LEU A 275 -3.64 -27.80 -25.57
C LEU A 275 -3.47 -27.40 -27.04
N HIS A 276 -2.22 -27.39 -27.50
CA HIS A 276 -1.91 -26.95 -28.86
C HIS A 276 -2.63 -27.84 -29.90
N PRO A 277 -3.32 -27.27 -30.91
CA PRO A 277 -4.07 -28.06 -31.89
C PRO A 277 -3.24 -29.09 -32.66
N LEU A 278 -1.96 -28.77 -32.95
CA LEU A 278 -1.05 -29.74 -33.58
C LEU A 278 -0.72 -30.92 -32.67
N PHE A 279 -0.52 -30.67 -31.37
CA PHE A 279 -0.32 -31.75 -30.40
C PHE A 279 -1.56 -32.63 -30.34
N LEU A 280 -2.75 -32.02 -30.22
CA LEU A 280 -3.99 -32.78 -30.22
C LEU A 280 -4.11 -33.61 -31.51
N LYS A 281 -3.90 -33.01 -32.68
CA LYS A 281 -3.95 -33.76 -33.95
C LYS A 281 -2.96 -34.94 -33.97
N GLU A 282 -1.71 -34.73 -33.54
CA GLU A 282 -0.66 -35.76 -33.51
C GLU A 282 -0.94 -36.86 -32.47
N PHE A 283 -1.42 -36.46 -31.28
CA PHE A 283 -1.78 -37.36 -30.19
C PHE A 283 -2.96 -38.25 -30.56
N MET A 284 -3.88 -37.69 -31.34
CA MET A 284 -5.11 -38.32 -31.76
C MET A 284 -4.96 -39.18 -33.03
N ASP A 285 -3.84 -39.06 -33.73
CA ASP A 285 -3.57 -39.82 -34.96
C ASP A 285 -2.98 -41.19 -34.61
N ILE A 286 -3.84 -42.21 -34.58
CA ILE A 286 -3.42 -43.61 -34.47
C ILE A 286 -3.14 -44.11 -35.90
N PRO A 287 -1.93 -44.63 -36.20
CA PRO A 287 -1.55 -45.06 -37.54
C PRO A 287 -2.62 -45.94 -38.20
N GLY A 288 -3.05 -45.56 -39.41
CA GLY A 288 -4.04 -46.28 -40.20
C GLY A 288 -5.50 -46.07 -39.76
N ASN A 289 -5.79 -45.11 -38.87
CA ASN A 289 -7.13 -44.85 -38.31
C ASN A 289 -7.78 -46.10 -37.67
N LYS A 290 -6.93 -46.97 -37.09
CA LYS A 290 -7.28 -48.30 -36.59
C LYS A 290 -7.89 -48.31 -35.20
N GLY A 291 -8.05 -47.15 -34.56
CA GLY A 291 -8.57 -47.07 -33.20
C GLY A 291 -9.06 -45.69 -32.81
N THR A 292 -9.74 -45.63 -31.66
CA THR A 292 -10.28 -44.39 -31.07
C THR A 292 -9.85 -44.26 -29.62
N TYR A 293 -9.48 -43.06 -29.21
CA TYR A 293 -9.17 -42.70 -27.82
C TYR A 293 -10.29 -41.82 -27.26
N SER A 294 -10.42 -41.80 -25.95
CA SER A 294 -11.30 -40.91 -25.22
C SER A 294 -10.56 -40.35 -24.00
N VAL A 295 -10.59 -39.03 -23.85
CA VAL A 295 -10.18 -38.38 -22.62
C VAL A 295 -11.38 -38.37 -21.68
N LEU A 296 -11.33 -39.14 -20.60
CA LEU A 296 -12.47 -39.32 -19.69
C LEU A 296 -12.64 -38.16 -18.70
N GLY A 297 -11.55 -37.43 -18.46
CA GLY A 297 -11.48 -36.36 -17.46
C GLY A 297 -10.25 -35.50 -17.70
N HIS A 298 -10.38 -34.20 -17.46
CA HIS A 298 -9.25 -33.28 -17.42
C HIS A 298 -9.53 -32.14 -16.45
N LYS A 299 -8.60 -31.90 -15.53
CA LYS A 299 -8.68 -30.85 -14.52
C LYS A 299 -7.32 -30.18 -14.34
N GLY A 300 -7.36 -28.89 -14.04
CA GLY A 300 -6.15 -28.10 -13.88
C GLY A 300 -6.37 -26.83 -13.07
N SER A 301 -5.38 -26.46 -12.26
CA SER A 301 -5.36 -25.20 -11.52
C SER A 301 -3.93 -24.73 -11.28
N SER A 302 -3.76 -23.44 -10.95
CA SER A 302 -2.46 -22.87 -10.55
C SER A 302 -2.64 -21.76 -9.53
N LYS A 303 -2.11 -21.93 -8.33
CA LYS A 303 -2.39 -21.12 -7.14
C LYS A 303 -1.15 -20.96 -6.25
N THR A 304 -1.07 -19.85 -5.52
CA THR A 304 -0.14 -19.69 -4.39
C THR A 304 -0.74 -20.34 -3.14
N VAL A 305 -0.06 -21.31 -2.56
CA VAL A 305 -0.53 -22.22 -1.52
C VAL A 305 0.50 -22.42 -0.40
N GLN A 306 0.07 -22.99 0.73
CA GLN A 306 0.96 -23.33 1.84
C GLN A 306 1.94 -24.44 1.45
N ASN A 307 1.47 -25.41 0.69
CA ASN A 307 2.29 -26.47 0.11
C ASN A 307 1.57 -27.06 -1.09
N ARG A 308 2.29 -27.81 -1.90
CA ARG A 308 1.78 -28.39 -3.15
C ARG A 308 0.46 -29.17 -3.00
N ASN A 309 0.24 -29.84 -1.86
CA ASN A 309 -0.96 -30.67 -1.67
C ASN A 309 -2.25 -29.84 -1.49
N LYS A 310 -2.14 -28.52 -1.37
CA LYS A 310 -3.24 -27.61 -1.01
C LYS A 310 -3.81 -26.84 -2.22
N ILE A 311 -3.44 -27.24 -3.44
CA ILE A 311 -3.81 -26.53 -4.68
C ILE A 311 -5.31 -26.36 -4.90
N TYR A 312 -6.11 -27.34 -4.46
CA TYR A 312 -7.57 -27.33 -4.58
C TYR A 312 -8.29 -26.83 -3.32
N GLU A 313 -7.57 -26.47 -2.26
CA GLU A 313 -8.20 -25.98 -1.03
C GLU A 313 -8.66 -24.53 -1.14
N SER A 314 -9.78 -24.23 -0.47
CA SER A 314 -10.26 -22.86 -0.35
C SER A 314 -9.29 -22.05 0.53
N GLY A 315 -9.00 -20.82 0.11
CA GLY A 315 -8.06 -19.96 0.84
C GLY A 315 -8.59 -19.48 2.20
N GLN A 316 -9.92 -19.45 2.36
CA GLN A 316 -10.60 -19.10 3.62
C GLN A 316 -10.44 -20.16 4.73
N SER A 317 -10.21 -21.43 4.38
CA SER A 317 -10.15 -22.55 5.36
C SER A 317 -8.72 -23.05 5.66
N SER A 318 -7.73 -22.72 4.82
CA SER A 318 -6.47 -23.47 4.76
C SER A 318 -5.26 -22.84 5.46
N GLY A 319 -5.42 -21.71 6.16
CA GLY A 319 -4.28 -21.04 6.82
C GLY A 319 -3.14 -20.69 5.85
N ASN A 320 -3.49 -20.41 4.60
CA ASN A 320 -2.56 -20.30 3.48
C ASN A 320 -1.68 -19.05 3.57
N GLN A 321 -0.39 -19.24 3.88
CA GLN A 321 0.60 -18.15 3.96
C GLN A 321 1.32 -17.94 2.62
N GLY A 322 1.01 -18.74 1.61
CA GLY A 322 1.59 -18.61 0.27
C GLY A 322 3.09 -18.84 0.24
N SER A 323 3.55 -19.94 0.83
CA SER A 323 4.96 -20.39 0.81
C SER A 323 5.34 -21.15 -0.47
N THR A 324 4.37 -21.47 -1.32
CA THR A 324 4.58 -22.25 -2.54
C THR A 324 3.70 -21.72 -3.66
N VAL A 325 4.25 -21.49 -4.85
CA VAL A 325 3.43 -21.37 -6.07
C VAL A 325 3.33 -22.75 -6.68
N ALA A 326 2.13 -23.24 -6.98
CA ALA A 326 1.92 -24.58 -7.51
C ALA A 326 0.92 -24.58 -8.65
N ALA A 327 1.14 -25.44 -9.64
CA ALA A 327 0.22 -25.76 -10.71
C ALA A 327 0.10 -27.27 -10.91
N THR A 328 -1.08 -27.69 -11.34
CA THR A 328 -1.38 -29.08 -11.68
C THR A 328 -2.21 -29.15 -12.95
N GLU A 329 -1.98 -30.20 -13.71
CA GLU A 329 -2.86 -30.73 -14.76
C GLU A 329 -2.98 -32.23 -14.52
N SER A 330 -4.19 -32.77 -14.54
CA SER A 330 -4.41 -34.20 -14.41
C SER A 330 -5.65 -34.66 -15.16
N GLY A 331 -5.67 -35.93 -15.52
CA GLY A 331 -6.81 -36.54 -16.21
C GLY A 331 -6.62 -38.02 -16.45
N MET A 332 -7.54 -38.59 -17.22
CA MET A 332 -7.55 -40.01 -17.55
C MET A 332 -7.73 -40.20 -19.05
N LEU A 333 -7.01 -41.16 -19.62
CA LEU A 333 -7.06 -41.52 -21.03
C LEU A 333 -7.49 -42.97 -21.18
N SER A 334 -8.52 -43.21 -21.99
CA SER A 334 -8.98 -44.55 -22.33
C SER A 334 -8.82 -44.78 -23.83
N GLN A 335 -8.26 -45.94 -24.20
CA GLN A 335 -8.34 -46.42 -25.58
C GLN A 335 -9.65 -47.19 -25.73
N VAL A 336 -10.59 -46.63 -26.50
CA VAL A 336 -11.98 -47.16 -26.59
C VAL A 336 -12.06 -48.30 -27.59
N SER A 337 -11.36 -48.19 -28.71
CA SER A 337 -11.26 -49.26 -29.69
C SER A 337 -9.88 -49.25 -30.33
N TRP A 338 -9.37 -50.43 -30.68
CA TRP A 338 -8.22 -50.58 -31.57
C TRP A 338 -8.26 -51.98 -32.18
N GLU A 339 -8.54 -52.06 -33.49
CA GLU A 339 -8.77 -53.33 -34.19
C GLU A 339 -9.78 -54.23 -33.43
N ASP A 340 -9.42 -55.49 -33.15
CA ASP A 340 -10.16 -56.48 -32.38
C ASP A 340 -9.67 -56.62 -30.92
N ALA A 341 -8.78 -55.72 -30.47
CA ALA A 341 -8.21 -55.77 -29.14
C ALA A 341 -9.25 -55.47 -28.05
N ILE A 342 -9.09 -56.12 -26.91
CA ILE A 342 -9.88 -55.81 -25.71
C ILE A 342 -9.49 -54.39 -25.24
N PRO A 343 -10.46 -53.48 -25.04
CA PRO A 343 -10.17 -52.14 -24.53
C PRO A 343 -9.38 -52.20 -23.21
N PRO A 344 -8.24 -51.52 -23.09
CA PRO A 344 -7.45 -51.49 -21.86
C PRO A 344 -8.16 -50.67 -20.77
N LEU A 345 -7.71 -50.86 -19.52
CA LEU A 345 -8.13 -50.00 -18.43
C LEU A 345 -7.60 -48.58 -18.67
N PRO A 346 -8.36 -47.52 -18.32
CA PRO A 346 -7.91 -46.15 -18.48
C PRO A 346 -6.58 -45.89 -17.74
N ALA A 347 -5.68 -45.15 -18.38
CA ALA A 347 -4.42 -44.71 -17.81
C ALA A 347 -4.52 -43.26 -17.31
N ASP A 348 -4.04 -43.03 -16.09
CA ASP A 348 -3.95 -41.69 -15.51
C ASP A 348 -2.76 -40.92 -16.09
N TYR A 349 -2.90 -39.60 -16.19
CA TYR A 349 -1.80 -38.70 -16.50
C TYR A 349 -1.86 -37.49 -15.56
N GLU A 350 -0.71 -37.09 -15.02
CA GLU A 350 -0.60 -35.95 -14.11
C GLU A 350 0.73 -35.20 -14.33
N ALA A 351 0.64 -33.87 -14.39
CA ALA A 351 1.78 -32.98 -14.32
C ALA A 351 1.56 -31.98 -13.18
N PHE A 352 2.41 -32.06 -12.16
CA PHE A 352 2.42 -31.13 -11.06
C PHE A 352 3.73 -30.35 -11.07
N ILE A 353 3.68 -29.03 -10.87
CA ILE A 353 4.83 -28.13 -10.84
C ILE A 353 4.72 -27.23 -9.61
N TRP A 354 5.82 -27.00 -8.90
CA TRP A 354 5.82 -26.09 -7.76
C TRP A 354 7.13 -25.34 -7.59
N SER A 355 7.06 -24.09 -7.13
CA SER A 355 8.20 -23.32 -6.64
C SER A 355 8.02 -23.01 -5.16
N ALA A 356 9.04 -23.27 -4.36
CA ALA A 356 9.09 -22.94 -2.94
C ALA A 356 10.49 -22.44 -2.55
N SER A 357 10.68 -22.04 -1.29
CA SER A 357 11.93 -21.47 -0.79
C SER A 357 13.10 -22.47 -0.85
N GLY A 358 12.81 -23.75 -0.58
CA GLY A 358 13.75 -24.87 -0.71
C GLY A 358 14.06 -25.29 -2.16
N GLY A 359 13.49 -24.61 -3.15
CA GLY A 359 13.54 -24.97 -4.55
C GLY A 359 12.17 -25.34 -5.12
N GLY A 360 12.18 -25.72 -6.38
CA GLY A 360 11.00 -26.15 -7.11
C GLY A 360 11.24 -27.46 -7.82
N GLY A 361 10.17 -28.07 -8.30
CA GLY A 361 10.24 -29.34 -8.99
C GLY A 361 8.96 -29.67 -9.75
N HIS A 362 9.02 -30.82 -10.42
CA HIS A 362 7.90 -31.41 -11.15
C HIS A 362 7.64 -32.85 -10.65
N THR A 363 6.38 -33.28 -10.52
CA THR A 363 6.03 -34.70 -10.29
C THR A 363 5.54 -35.32 -11.59
N VAL A 364 6.45 -35.44 -12.54
CA VAL A 364 6.22 -36.01 -13.87
C VAL A 364 7.10 -37.24 -14.05
N SER A 365 6.64 -38.22 -14.82
CA SER A 365 7.35 -39.49 -15.04
C SER A 365 8.53 -39.36 -16.02
N GLY A 366 8.80 -38.16 -16.51
CA GLY A 366 9.77 -37.86 -17.57
C GLY A 366 10.99 -37.03 -17.14
N GLN A 367 11.68 -36.47 -18.14
CA GLN A 367 12.89 -35.66 -17.98
C GLN A 367 12.61 -34.18 -18.34
N GLN A 368 11.45 -33.65 -17.96
CA GLN A 368 10.97 -32.29 -18.29
C GLN A 368 11.62 -31.18 -17.45
N HIS A 369 12.30 -31.52 -16.37
CA HIS A 369 12.79 -30.55 -15.37
C HIS A 369 14.32 -30.43 -15.38
N LYS A 370 14.84 -29.21 -15.20
CA LYS A 370 16.29 -28.94 -15.13
C LYS A 370 16.62 -27.92 -14.04
N GLY A 371 16.91 -28.42 -12.84
CA GLY A 371 17.39 -27.62 -11.71
C GLY A 371 16.28 -26.87 -10.98
N GLN A 372 16.61 -26.17 -9.90
CA GLN A 372 15.57 -25.58 -9.03
C GLN A 372 15.03 -24.24 -9.56
N HIS A 373 13.73 -24.04 -9.41
CA HIS A 373 13.06 -22.74 -9.52
C HIS A 373 12.52 -22.33 -8.14
N ARG A 374 13.09 -21.27 -7.56
CA ARG A 374 12.80 -20.84 -6.20
C ARG A 374 11.68 -19.80 -6.16
N PHE A 375 10.96 -19.80 -5.05
CA PHE A 375 9.97 -18.80 -4.69
C PHE A 375 10.06 -18.57 -3.18
N GLU A 376 10.35 -17.36 -2.74
CA GLU A 376 10.62 -17.11 -1.32
C GLU A 376 9.37 -17.19 -0.43
N GLY A 377 8.17 -16.99 -1.00
CA GLY A 377 6.90 -16.90 -0.28
C GLY A 377 6.26 -15.51 -0.42
N THR A 378 5.04 -15.30 0.07
CA THR A 378 4.35 -13.99 -0.06
C THR A 378 4.61 -12.97 1.07
N ASN A 379 5.42 -13.38 2.05
CA ASN A 379 5.91 -12.57 3.18
C ASN A 379 6.89 -13.43 4.00
N ALA A 380 8.05 -13.75 3.44
CA ALA A 380 8.96 -14.77 3.95
C ALA A 380 9.73 -14.34 5.22
N LYS A 381 9.72 -13.04 5.56
CA LYS A 381 10.43 -12.49 6.71
C LYS A 381 9.58 -11.46 7.46
N ALA A 382 10.00 -11.07 8.65
CA ALA A 382 9.39 -9.94 9.34
C ALA A 382 9.61 -8.65 8.54
N LEU A 383 8.62 -7.75 8.56
CA LEU A 383 8.65 -6.49 7.80
C LEU A 383 9.90 -5.65 8.10
N THR A 384 10.35 -5.63 9.37
CA THR A 384 11.58 -4.94 9.81
C THR A 384 12.88 -5.62 9.37
N ALA A 385 12.83 -6.91 9.04
CA ALA A 385 13.98 -7.70 8.58
C ALA A 385 14.04 -7.84 7.04
N CYS A 386 13.03 -7.34 6.34
CA CYS A 386 12.83 -7.48 4.89
C CYS A 386 13.62 -6.47 4.03
N ALA A 387 14.79 -6.02 4.49
CA ALA A 387 15.50 -4.85 3.94
C ALA A 387 16.08 -5.01 2.51
N GLY A 388 15.78 -6.11 1.82
CA GLY A 388 16.20 -6.37 0.43
C GLY A 388 15.96 -7.80 -0.08
N SER A 389 15.19 -8.62 0.66
CA SER A 389 14.74 -9.96 0.26
C SER A 389 13.61 -10.41 1.19
N GLY A 390 12.77 -11.33 0.75
CA GLY A 390 11.70 -11.92 1.55
C GLY A 390 10.29 -11.52 1.14
N ASN A 391 10.09 -10.89 -0.03
CA ASN A 391 8.78 -10.70 -0.65
C ASN A 391 7.73 -9.99 0.25
N CYS A 392 8.19 -9.03 1.05
CA CYS A 392 7.34 -8.27 1.96
C CYS A 392 6.45 -7.25 1.27
N PHE A 393 5.44 -6.75 1.98
CA PHE A 393 4.56 -5.68 1.52
C PHE A 393 4.00 -4.89 2.73
N MET A 394 3.63 -3.63 2.51
CA MET A 394 3.05 -2.80 3.58
C MET A 394 1.57 -3.12 3.76
N LYS A 395 1.14 -3.49 4.97
CA LYS A 395 -0.28 -3.72 5.29
C LYS A 395 -0.79 -2.62 6.20
N TYR A 396 -2.04 -2.19 6.02
CA TYR A 396 -2.68 -1.26 6.95
C TYR A 396 -2.89 -1.91 8.33
N ARG A 397 -2.57 -1.19 9.40
CA ARG A 397 -2.91 -1.59 10.76
C ARG A 397 -4.25 -0.99 11.16
N ALA A 398 -5.32 -1.75 10.93
CA ALA A 398 -6.63 -1.37 11.44
C ALA A 398 -6.64 -1.39 12.97
N ASN A 399 -7.15 -0.32 13.57
CA ASN A 399 -7.40 -0.24 15.01
C ASN A 399 -8.92 -0.28 15.22
N PRO A 400 -9.48 -1.17 16.08
CA PRO A 400 -10.91 -1.22 16.34
C PRO A 400 -11.43 -0.05 17.20
N ASP A 401 -10.54 0.78 17.76
CA ASP A 401 -10.92 1.93 18.57
C ASP A 401 -11.38 3.11 17.68
N GLN A 402 -12.66 3.47 17.82
CA GLN A 402 -13.24 4.65 17.14
C GLN A 402 -12.56 5.95 17.57
N GLY A 403 -12.10 6.05 18.83
CA GLY A 403 -11.38 7.20 19.36
C GLY A 403 -10.00 7.41 18.73
N ARG A 404 -9.49 6.42 17.99
CA ARG A 404 -8.23 6.44 17.21
C ARG A 404 -8.49 6.51 15.70
N ASP A 405 -9.69 6.95 15.28
CA ASP A 405 -10.11 7.03 13.87
C ASP A 405 -9.87 5.74 13.08
N TRP A 406 -10.04 4.58 13.73
CA TRP A 406 -9.79 3.26 13.13
C TRP A 406 -8.34 3.02 12.67
N GLY A 407 -7.37 3.71 13.28
CA GLY A 407 -5.93 3.62 12.98
C GLY A 407 -5.45 4.59 11.90
N GLN A 408 -6.30 5.53 11.48
CA GLN A 408 -5.96 6.53 10.47
C GLN A 408 -5.01 7.56 11.08
N PRO A 409 -3.86 7.85 10.45
CA PRO A 409 -2.83 8.65 11.09
C PRO A 409 -3.22 10.12 11.17
N ARG A 410 -2.76 10.75 12.25
CA ARG A 410 -2.95 12.17 12.55
C ARG A 410 -1.62 12.88 12.47
N VAL A 411 -1.65 14.08 11.93
CA VAL A 411 -0.46 14.91 11.75
C VAL A 411 -0.66 16.22 12.49
N TYR A 412 0.24 16.50 13.41
CA TYR A 412 0.21 17.67 14.27
C TYR A 412 1.29 18.66 13.84
N SER A 413 1.05 19.93 14.12
CA SER A 413 2.06 20.97 14.04
C SER A 413 1.96 21.90 15.23
N TYR A 414 3.09 22.22 15.80
CA TYR A 414 3.21 23.23 16.85
C TYR A 414 4.38 24.15 16.52
N TYR A 415 4.10 25.44 16.52
CA TYR A 415 5.08 26.48 16.22
C TYR A 415 4.93 27.66 17.17
N THR A 416 6.05 28.33 17.43
CA THR A 416 6.07 29.60 18.16
C THR A 416 6.66 30.70 17.28
N MET A 417 6.23 31.93 17.51
CA MET A 417 6.76 33.09 16.81
C MET A 417 6.67 34.33 17.68
N LYS A 418 7.72 35.15 17.64
CA LYS A 418 7.67 36.50 18.21
C LYS A 418 6.71 37.35 17.40
N LEU A 419 5.70 37.91 18.07
CA LEU A 419 4.71 38.79 17.43
C LEU A 419 5.20 40.25 17.39
N ASN A 420 6.37 40.51 17.97
CA ASN A 420 7.05 41.79 17.95
C ASN A 420 8.29 41.78 17.07
N VAL A 421 8.59 42.95 16.52
CA VAL A 421 9.81 43.18 15.75
C VAL A 421 10.98 43.37 16.72
N GLY A 422 10.76 44.01 17.87
CA GLY A 422 11.74 44.12 18.96
C GLY A 422 12.95 45.01 18.65
N ASP A 423 12.98 45.61 17.46
CA ASP A 423 13.98 46.58 17.02
C ASP A 423 13.30 47.93 16.72
N PRO A 424 13.46 48.95 17.59
CA PRO A 424 12.87 50.27 17.40
C PRO A 424 13.30 50.96 16.10
N LYS A 425 14.43 50.56 15.49
CA LYS A 425 14.87 51.10 14.20
C LYS A 425 14.08 50.53 13.03
N LYS A 426 13.58 49.29 13.16
CA LYS A 426 12.76 48.61 12.15
C LYS A 426 11.27 48.78 12.40
N ALA A 427 10.88 48.98 13.66
CA ALA A 427 9.51 49.17 14.08
C ALA A 427 9.35 50.35 15.05
N PRO A 428 9.51 51.60 14.58
CA PRO A 428 9.40 52.80 15.41
C PRO A 428 7.99 53.02 16.00
N TRP A 429 7.00 52.27 15.52
CA TRP A 429 5.64 52.27 16.06
C TRP A 429 5.49 51.42 17.33
N GLU A 430 6.43 50.51 17.65
CA GLU A 430 6.34 49.69 18.87
C GLU A 430 6.65 50.55 20.12
N LEU A 431 5.66 50.66 21.04
CA LEU A 431 5.72 51.57 22.20
C LEU A 431 6.87 51.29 23.17
N ASN A 432 7.16 50.00 23.44
CA ASN A 432 8.34 49.51 24.17
C ASN A 432 8.47 47.99 23.99
N ASN A 433 9.60 47.41 24.39
CA ASN A 433 9.87 45.97 24.30
C ASN A 433 8.83 45.09 25.02
N SER A 434 8.14 45.63 26.04
CA SER A 434 7.16 44.91 26.86
C SER A 434 5.69 45.14 26.46
N ARG A 435 5.41 46.10 25.57
CA ARG A 435 4.06 46.61 25.21
C ARG A 435 3.14 46.85 26.42
N ARG A 436 3.72 47.20 27.57
CA ARG A 436 3.01 47.57 28.79
C ARG A 436 3.00 49.08 28.92
N VAL A 437 1.81 49.63 29.17
CA VAL A 437 1.67 51.00 29.62
C VAL A 437 1.35 50.94 31.10
N LYS A 438 2.25 51.50 31.91
CA LYS A 438 1.99 51.72 33.33
C LYS A 438 1.24 53.03 33.48
N PHE A 439 0.12 52.99 34.17
CA PHE A 439 -0.62 54.18 34.57
C PHE A 439 -0.47 54.35 36.07
N GLU A 440 -0.03 55.52 36.50
CA GLU A 440 -0.05 55.92 37.91
C GLU A 440 -1.14 56.98 38.09
N HIS A 441 -2.13 56.71 38.94
CA HIS A 441 -3.19 57.67 39.25
C HIS A 441 -3.16 58.08 40.72
N GLY A 442 -2.15 58.86 41.11
CA GLY A 442 -2.04 59.44 42.46
C GLY A 442 -2.24 58.40 43.58
N ALA A 443 -3.09 58.71 44.57
CA ALA A 443 -3.40 57.82 45.69
C ALA A 443 -4.28 56.59 45.32
N GLN A 444 -4.74 56.48 44.06
CA GLN A 444 -5.65 55.42 43.61
C GLN A 444 -4.92 54.20 43.02
N GLY A 445 -3.58 54.22 43.00
CA GLY A 445 -2.73 53.08 42.66
C GLY A 445 -2.14 53.09 41.25
N SER A 446 -1.26 52.13 41.00
CA SER A 446 -0.64 51.88 39.70
C SER A 446 -1.32 50.70 39.00
N GLY A 447 -1.62 50.83 37.70
CA GLY A 447 -2.14 49.76 36.87
C GLY A 447 -1.27 49.52 35.64
N ASP A 448 -1.04 48.26 35.30
CA ASP A 448 -0.30 47.86 34.10
C ASP A 448 -1.29 47.39 33.02
N LEU A 449 -1.30 48.03 31.86
CA LEU A 449 -2.07 47.59 30.69
C LEU A 449 -1.13 46.98 29.66
N THR A 450 -1.30 45.68 29.39
CA THR A 450 -0.57 44.99 28.31
C THR A 450 -1.35 45.09 27.01
N LEU A 451 -0.74 45.69 25.98
CA LEU A 451 -1.43 46.08 24.76
C LEU A 451 -1.41 45.02 23.64
N ALA A 452 -0.44 44.09 23.67
CA ALA A 452 -0.40 42.91 22.80
C ALA A 452 0.56 41.85 23.34
N ALA A 453 0.31 40.57 23.04
CA ALA A 453 1.19 39.46 23.40
C ALA A 453 2.58 39.59 22.73
N GLY A 454 3.64 39.26 23.44
CA GLY A 454 5.03 39.29 22.93
C GLY A 454 5.36 38.08 22.04
N GLU A 455 4.81 36.92 22.37
CA GLU A 455 4.98 35.67 21.64
C GLU A 455 3.62 35.06 21.35
N GLY A 456 3.53 34.39 20.20
CA GLY A 456 2.37 33.62 19.77
C GLY A 456 2.75 32.17 19.58
N MET A 457 1.77 31.29 19.69
CA MET A 457 1.88 29.88 19.32
C MET A 457 0.75 29.53 18.34
N SER A 458 1.01 28.57 17.44
CA SER A 458 -0.02 27.88 16.68
C SER A 458 0.02 26.40 16.96
N LEU A 459 -1.17 25.81 16.98
CA LEU A 459 -1.41 24.39 17.11
C LEU A 459 -2.42 23.99 16.03
N SER A 460 -2.07 22.99 15.23
CA SER A 460 -2.94 22.50 14.15
C SER A 460 -2.88 20.99 14.04
N LYS A 461 -3.99 20.38 13.62
CA LYS A 461 -4.10 18.95 13.36
C LYS A 461 -4.72 18.68 12.01
N SER A 462 -4.21 17.66 11.35
CA SER A 462 -4.76 17.07 10.14
C SER A 462 -5.01 15.59 10.37
N LEU A 463 -6.05 15.07 9.72
CA LEU A 463 -6.34 13.64 9.67
C LEU A 463 -6.10 13.13 8.25
N VAL A 464 -5.27 12.10 8.13
CA VAL A 464 -5.07 11.36 6.89
C VAL A 464 -6.08 10.23 6.86
N TYR A 465 -7.12 10.40 6.05
CA TYR A 465 -8.27 9.50 6.03
C TYR A 465 -8.41 8.78 4.69
N TYR A 466 -8.78 7.51 4.76
CA TYR A 466 -9.15 6.71 3.59
C TYR A 466 -10.60 7.03 3.22
N HIS A 467 -10.93 7.39 1.98
CA HIS A 467 -12.34 7.50 1.59
C HIS A 467 -12.57 7.31 0.09
N ARG A 468 -13.34 6.27 -0.24
CA ARG A 468 -13.77 5.97 -1.61
C ARG A 468 -15.18 6.51 -1.86
N PHE A 469 -15.30 7.56 -2.66
CA PHE A 469 -16.61 8.12 -3.03
C PHE A 469 -17.41 7.14 -3.90
N LYS A 470 -18.55 6.68 -3.38
CA LYS A 470 -19.62 5.99 -4.11
C LYS A 470 -20.98 6.44 -3.57
N GLN A 471 -22.03 6.30 -4.37
CA GLN A 471 -23.42 6.39 -3.89
C GLN A 471 -23.61 5.36 -2.78
N GLY A 472 -24.00 5.81 -1.58
CA GLY A 472 -24.17 4.94 -0.39
C GLY A 472 -23.07 5.04 0.69
N GLY A 473 -22.03 5.87 0.51
CA GLY A 473 -21.07 6.19 1.59
C GLY A 473 -19.91 5.19 1.74
N TRP A 474 -19.41 5.06 2.98
CA TRP A 474 -18.25 4.26 3.40
C TRP A 474 -18.43 2.76 3.13
N SER A 475 -18.14 2.33 1.90
CA SER A 475 -18.37 0.94 1.45
C SER A 475 -17.22 -0.02 1.73
N GLU A 476 -16.06 0.48 2.19
CA GLU A 476 -14.84 -0.30 2.34
C GLU A 476 -14.01 0.21 3.53
N PRO A 477 -13.51 -0.68 4.41
CA PRO A 477 -12.63 -0.27 5.49
C PRO A 477 -11.28 0.22 4.95
N PRO A 478 -10.56 1.08 5.69
CA PRO A 478 -9.24 1.55 5.29
C PRO A 478 -8.28 0.38 5.02
N ASN A 479 -7.56 0.48 3.91
CA ASN A 479 -6.62 -0.54 3.48
C ASN A 479 -5.48 0.05 2.63
N LEU A 480 -4.44 -0.75 2.40
CA LEU A 480 -3.35 -0.44 1.48
C LEU A 480 -3.46 -1.25 0.19
N PHE A 481 -4.66 -1.43 -0.34
CA PHE A 481 -4.89 -2.00 -1.66
C PHE A 481 -5.76 -1.09 -2.53
N ALA A 482 -6.21 0.06 -2.03
CA ALA A 482 -6.93 1.05 -2.80
C ALA A 482 -6.38 2.47 -2.53
N PRO A 483 -6.03 3.23 -3.58
CA PRO A 483 -5.36 4.52 -3.42
C PRO A 483 -6.37 5.66 -3.21
N TYR A 484 -7.09 5.62 -2.08
CA TYR A 484 -8.11 6.61 -1.72
C TYR A 484 -7.78 7.39 -0.43
N TRP A 485 -6.51 7.44 -0.05
CA TRP A 485 -6.04 8.23 1.10
C TRP A 485 -5.99 9.72 0.77
N ARG A 486 -6.55 10.53 1.66
CA ARG A 486 -6.74 11.98 1.54
C ARG A 486 -6.45 12.65 2.87
N VAL A 487 -6.37 13.98 2.85
CA VAL A 487 -6.12 14.78 4.05
C VAL A 487 -7.20 15.84 4.21
N LYS A 488 -7.51 16.14 5.47
CA LYS A 488 -8.29 17.30 5.89
C LYS A 488 -7.70 17.89 7.16
N LEU A 489 -7.86 19.19 7.36
CA LEU A 489 -7.73 19.78 8.69
C LEU A 489 -8.78 19.17 9.61
N HIS A 490 -8.42 18.93 10.86
CA HIS A 490 -9.24 18.16 11.78
C HIS A 490 -9.20 18.78 13.19
N PRO A 491 -10.35 19.04 13.84
CA PRO A 491 -10.40 19.69 15.15
C PRO A 491 -9.81 18.80 16.25
N PHE A 492 -9.22 19.39 17.27
CA PHE A 492 -8.70 18.69 18.43
C PHE A 492 -9.81 18.25 19.40
N THR A 493 -9.55 17.18 20.14
CA THR A 493 -10.20 17.00 21.44
C THR A 493 -9.37 17.68 22.53
N PRO A 494 -9.97 18.13 23.65
CA PRO A 494 -9.23 18.76 24.74
C PRO A 494 -8.04 17.91 25.24
N GLN A 495 -8.27 16.61 25.41
CA GLN A 495 -7.24 15.67 25.88
C GLN A 495 -6.10 15.49 24.88
N GLU A 496 -6.41 15.51 23.59
CA GLU A 496 -5.42 15.41 22.53
C GLU A 496 -4.58 16.68 22.39
N ALA A 497 -5.22 17.85 22.47
CA ALA A 497 -4.53 19.13 22.47
C ALA A 497 -3.56 19.23 23.64
N LYS A 498 -4.00 18.85 24.86
CA LYS A 498 -3.12 18.76 26.04
C LYS A 498 -1.89 17.90 25.78
N LYS A 499 -2.09 16.66 25.30
CA LYS A 499 -0.98 15.74 25.04
C LYS A 499 0.03 16.33 24.05
N VAL A 500 -0.45 16.92 22.96
CA VAL A 500 0.43 17.52 21.94
C VAL A 500 1.18 18.73 22.50
N LEU A 501 0.55 19.52 23.37
CA LEU A 501 1.17 20.66 24.03
C LEU A 501 2.21 20.25 25.10
N GLU A 502 1.93 19.17 25.85
CA GLU A 502 2.91 18.57 26.78
C GLU A 502 4.14 18.07 26.02
N ASP A 503 3.94 17.32 24.93
CA ASP A 503 5.02 16.85 24.07
C ASP A 503 5.73 18.00 23.34
N ALA A 504 5.05 19.12 23.12
CA ALA A 504 5.66 20.35 22.62
C ALA A 504 6.49 21.11 23.67
N GLY A 505 6.44 20.71 24.95
CA GLY A 505 7.12 21.36 26.06
C GLY A 505 6.38 22.58 26.63
N ASN A 506 5.07 22.70 26.42
CA ASN A 506 4.25 23.82 26.86
C ASN A 506 3.15 23.38 27.84
N SER A 507 3.55 23.13 29.09
CA SER A 507 2.65 22.70 30.19
C SER A 507 1.57 23.72 30.53
N ASP A 508 1.85 25.00 30.36
CA ASP A 508 0.93 26.08 30.70
C ASP A 508 -0.25 26.09 29.72
N ALA A 509 0.04 26.03 28.41
CA ALA A 509 -0.98 25.90 27.39
C ALA A 509 -1.73 24.56 27.50
N ALA A 510 -1.04 23.49 27.89
CA ALA A 510 -1.65 22.18 28.10
C ALA A 510 -2.71 22.19 29.22
N THR A 511 -2.47 22.95 30.29
CA THR A 511 -3.44 23.13 31.38
C THR A 511 -4.66 23.93 30.92
N ILE A 512 -4.45 24.93 30.06
CA ILE A 512 -5.53 25.76 29.49
C ILE A 512 -6.39 24.94 28.52
N ALA A 513 -5.80 23.99 27.79
CA ALA A 513 -6.51 23.15 26.82
C ALA A 513 -7.62 22.29 27.44
N GLU A 514 -7.55 21.98 28.74
CA GLU A 514 -8.58 21.24 29.47
C GLU A 514 -9.61 22.14 30.17
N ALA A 515 -9.42 23.47 30.14
CA ALA A 515 -10.32 24.38 30.81
C ALA A 515 -11.72 24.33 30.16
N PRO A 516 -12.80 24.18 30.95
CA PRO A 516 -14.15 24.28 30.44
C PRO A 516 -14.33 25.62 29.70
N GLU A 517 -14.95 25.58 28.52
CA GLU A 517 -15.21 26.74 27.63
C GLU A 517 -14.05 27.22 26.73
N VAL A 518 -12.85 26.63 26.82
CA VAL A 518 -11.77 26.91 25.85
C VAL A 518 -11.93 26.00 24.63
N SER A 519 -12.47 26.56 23.54
CA SER A 519 -12.46 25.92 22.22
C SER A 519 -11.09 26.09 21.56
N LEU A 520 -10.33 25.00 21.40
CA LEU A 520 -9.09 24.95 20.62
C LEU A 520 -9.33 24.47 19.19
#